data_AF-A0A0F7Y4I4-F1
#
_entry.id   AF-A0A0F7Y4I4-F1
#
_cell.length_a   1.000
_cell.length_b   1.000
_cell.length_c   1.000
_cell.angle_alpha   90.00
_cell.angle_beta   90.00
_cell.angle_gamma   90.00
#
_symmetry.space_group_name_H-M   'P 1'
#
loop_
_entity.id
_entity.type
_entity.pdbx_description
1 polymer ?
#
loop_
_entity_poly.entity_id
_entity_poly.type
_entity_poly.pdbx_seq_one_letter_code
_entity_poly.pdbx_strand_id
1 'polypeptide(L)'
;MLINGYQSFQYLPSQIGEQTRSGTVAEAQVRLVTTSPEANRLAKRIEYSPGRGLLHHLNVSITEPLKELLQRLLSRLCRDGDAQGLSEDRRMQHAEPTDHAAHFARGFGNGFKTVLDAVSLLTTASQVDHNRFDVTLKAEQVNNLQGAIIKGSANFKEIEMLVKTRGDLQLVRTLALSLTHDTDSHQPSIKATLANLASQRPNTSVFLGGLVAFIHEQESRWFEKASNSKLVMDAEAQSCFIVEGFQEHINKLGADEAYKILEQLEGHFGQRVHEVVGAAIMLVGEADDDNQLLCRLARAEVVADKLISLLRAKLEMPDINMQFKVTGDRSITDRSTSLNQFNPLELAALVSLGIKLQ
;
A
#
# COMPACT_ATOMS: atom_id res chain seq x y z
N MET A 1 -5.11 9.40 -69.02
CA MET A 1 -5.55 10.02 -67.75
C MET A 1 -4.42 9.87 -66.74
N LEU A 2 -3.81 10.99 -66.37
CA LEU A 2 -2.92 11.16 -65.23
C LEU A 2 -3.67 10.87 -63.93
N ILE A 3 -3.02 10.32 -62.88
CA ILE A 3 -2.76 10.97 -61.57
C ILE A 3 -1.59 10.23 -60.87
N ASN A 4 -0.48 10.95 -60.68
CA ASN A 4 0.61 10.67 -59.73
C ASN A 4 0.19 11.13 -58.32
N GLY A 5 0.60 10.42 -57.28
CA GLY A 5 0.36 10.82 -55.88
C GLY A 5 1.47 10.35 -54.94
N TYR A 6 2.66 10.94 -55.08
CA TYR A 6 3.73 10.88 -54.08
C TYR A 6 3.31 11.66 -52.83
N GLN A 7 3.19 11.01 -51.68
CA GLN A 7 3.10 11.70 -50.39
C GLN A 7 4.50 12.09 -49.93
N SER A 8 4.73 13.39 -49.92
CA SER A 8 5.93 14.07 -49.46
C SER A 8 5.84 14.29 -47.95
N PHE A 9 6.86 13.86 -47.22
CA PHE A 9 7.10 14.28 -45.84
C PHE A 9 7.49 15.77 -45.87
N GLN A 10 6.61 16.63 -45.34
CA GLN A 10 6.96 18.03 -45.06
C GLN A 10 7.89 18.05 -43.84
N TYR A 11 9.18 18.28 -44.10
CA TYR A 11 10.12 18.76 -43.10
C TYR A 11 9.72 20.17 -42.66
N LEU A 12 9.49 20.36 -41.36
CA LEU A 12 9.38 21.69 -40.75
C LEU A 12 10.77 22.37 -40.75
N PRO A 13 10.84 23.70 -40.96
CA PRO A 13 12.11 24.39 -41.17
C PRO A 13 12.94 24.52 -39.89
N SER A 14 14.17 24.03 -39.96
CA SER A 14 15.24 24.18 -38.99
C SER A 14 15.99 25.51 -39.21
N GLN A 15 15.40 26.64 -38.81
CA GLN A 15 16.16 27.89 -38.66
C GLN A 15 15.59 28.74 -37.51
N ILE A 16 16.19 28.62 -36.33
CA ILE A 16 16.17 29.71 -35.32
C ILE A 16 17.61 30.18 -35.21
N GLY A 17 17.87 31.34 -35.80
CA GLY A 17 19.17 31.99 -35.81
C GLY A 17 19.65 32.33 -34.40
N GLU A 18 20.93 32.11 -34.18
CA GLU A 18 21.66 32.58 -33.01
C GLU A 18 21.65 34.12 -32.96
N GLN A 19 21.00 34.70 -31.96
CA GLN A 19 21.31 36.05 -31.51
C GLN A 19 21.35 36.07 -29.98
N THR A 20 22.56 36.04 -29.44
CA THR A 20 22.87 36.32 -28.04
C THR A 20 22.92 37.83 -27.83
N ARG A 21 21.85 38.43 -27.27
CA ARG A 21 21.90 39.76 -26.66
C ARG A 21 21.93 39.62 -25.14
N SER A 22 23.01 40.12 -24.53
CA SER A 22 23.14 40.32 -23.09
C SER A 22 22.69 41.73 -22.75
N GLY A 23 21.84 41.89 -21.73
CA GLY A 23 21.39 43.19 -21.22
C GLY A 23 21.29 43.14 -19.70
N THR A 24 21.80 44.18 -19.05
CA THR A 24 21.84 44.31 -17.59
C THR A 24 20.54 44.97 -17.08
N VAL A 25 19.81 44.28 -16.20
CA VAL A 25 18.73 44.85 -15.38
C VAL A 25 19.19 44.78 -13.92
N ALA A 26 19.04 45.89 -13.20
CA ALA A 26 19.87 46.37 -12.09
C ALA A 26 20.06 45.49 -10.84
N GLU A 27 19.58 44.26 -10.76
CA GLU A 27 19.75 43.39 -9.57
C GLU A 27 20.13 41.94 -9.88
N ALA A 28 20.23 41.55 -11.16
CA ALA A 28 20.74 40.23 -11.53
C ALA A 28 21.40 40.27 -12.91
N GLN A 29 22.57 39.64 -13.04
CA GLN A 29 23.14 39.33 -14.35
C GLN A 29 22.31 38.20 -14.98
N VAL A 30 21.41 38.56 -15.89
CA VAL A 30 20.55 37.59 -16.58
C VAL A 30 21.06 37.42 -18.01
N ARG A 31 21.31 36.17 -18.39
CA ARG A 31 21.62 35.78 -19.77
C ARG A 31 20.40 35.07 -20.36
N LEU A 32 20.01 35.44 -21.57
CA LEU A 32 19.00 34.69 -22.31
C LEU A 32 19.59 33.33 -22.71
N VAL A 33 18.99 32.25 -22.21
CA VAL A 33 19.38 30.87 -22.49
C VAL A 33 18.17 30.13 -23.04
N THR A 34 18.41 29.18 -23.94
CA THR A 34 17.37 28.30 -24.46
C THR A 34 16.74 27.48 -23.32
N THR A 35 15.43 27.62 -23.16
CA THR A 35 14.68 26.90 -22.12
C THR A 35 14.67 25.41 -22.43
N SER A 36 15.03 24.58 -21.45
CA SER A 36 15.03 23.13 -21.64
C SER A 36 13.62 22.60 -21.95
N PRO A 37 13.50 21.50 -22.71
CA PRO A 37 12.22 20.84 -22.96
C PRO A 37 11.47 20.50 -21.66
N GLU A 38 12.19 20.15 -20.59
CA GLU A 38 11.63 19.83 -19.27
C GLU A 38 11.05 21.08 -18.59
N ALA A 39 11.74 22.21 -18.62
CA ALA A 39 11.24 23.47 -18.06
C ALA A 39 10.01 23.97 -18.83
N ASN A 40 9.98 23.79 -20.15
CA ASN A 40 8.80 24.07 -20.97
C ASN A 40 7.61 23.14 -20.67
N ARG A 41 7.85 21.88 -20.29
CA ARG A 41 6.80 20.94 -19.85
C ARG A 41 6.27 21.31 -18.46
N LEU A 42 7.15 21.73 -17.54
CA LEU A 42 6.76 22.18 -16.21
C LEU A 42 5.88 23.43 -16.26
N ALA A 43 6.24 24.39 -17.12
CA ALA A 43 5.46 25.62 -17.32
C ALA A 43 4.06 25.35 -17.90
N LYS A 44 3.85 24.21 -18.55
CA LYS A 44 2.58 23.76 -19.14
C LYS A 44 1.89 22.68 -18.32
N ARG A 45 2.29 22.49 -17.05
CA ARG A 45 1.70 21.48 -16.17
C ARG A 45 0.23 21.80 -15.94
N ILE A 46 -0.63 20.85 -16.28
CA ILE A 46 -2.06 20.89 -15.98
C ILE A 46 -2.30 19.94 -14.81
N GLU A 47 -2.87 20.45 -13.74
CA GLU A 47 -3.37 19.63 -12.64
C GLU A 47 -4.88 19.45 -12.82
N TYR A 48 -5.35 18.21 -12.80
CA TYR A 48 -6.78 17.92 -12.82
C TYR A 48 -7.42 18.34 -11.51
N SER A 49 -8.57 19.00 -11.57
CA SER A 49 -9.28 19.55 -10.39
C SER A 49 -9.59 18.44 -9.38
N PRO A 50 -8.79 18.32 -8.30
CA PRO A 50 -8.98 17.26 -7.33
C PRO A 50 -10.17 17.64 -6.43
N GLY A 51 -10.95 16.65 -6.02
CA GLY A 51 -12.05 16.85 -5.08
C GLY A 51 -13.38 17.32 -5.69
N ARG A 52 -13.60 17.09 -6.99
CA ARG A 52 -14.92 17.36 -7.62
C ARG A 52 -16.01 16.57 -6.87
N GLY A 53 -16.87 17.30 -6.14
CA GLY A 53 -17.95 16.72 -5.34
C GLY A 53 -17.52 16.09 -4.01
N LEU A 54 -16.24 16.15 -3.61
CA LEU A 54 -15.75 15.51 -2.38
C LEU A 54 -16.49 16.02 -1.13
N LEU A 55 -16.73 17.32 -1.04
CA LEU A 55 -17.46 17.92 0.09
C LEU A 55 -18.94 17.50 0.17
N HIS A 56 -19.53 17.00 -0.92
CA HIS A 56 -20.88 16.41 -0.90
C HIS A 56 -20.87 14.96 -0.38
N HIS A 57 -19.76 14.25 -0.51
CA HIS A 57 -19.61 12.87 -0.04
C HIS A 57 -19.06 12.77 1.39
N LEU A 58 -18.56 13.89 1.92
CA LEU A 58 -18.14 14.01 3.30
C LEU A 58 -19.27 14.64 4.11
N ASN A 59 -19.63 14.04 5.24
CA ASN A 59 -20.57 14.63 6.19
C ASN A 59 -19.90 15.81 6.91
N VAL A 60 -19.88 16.97 6.24
CA VAL A 60 -19.35 18.21 6.79
C VAL A 60 -20.36 18.77 7.79
N SER A 61 -19.91 18.91 9.04
CA SER A 61 -20.69 19.52 10.12
C SER A 61 -19.87 20.60 10.81
N ILE A 62 -20.57 21.53 11.47
CA ILE A 62 -19.91 22.54 12.32
C ILE A 62 -19.42 21.82 13.57
N THR A 63 -18.12 21.91 13.84
CA THR A 63 -17.50 21.34 15.04
C THR A 63 -17.19 22.45 16.04
N GLU A 64 -17.32 22.14 17.33
CA GLU A 64 -16.81 22.97 18.42
C GLU A 64 -15.45 22.40 18.86
N PRO A 65 -14.32 22.91 18.34
CA PRO A 65 -13.01 22.40 18.69
C PRO A 65 -12.66 22.75 20.15
N LEU A 66 -11.74 21.98 20.74
CA LEU A 66 -11.17 22.27 22.05
C LEU A 66 -10.66 23.73 22.12
N LYS A 67 -10.96 24.43 23.22
CA LYS A 67 -10.60 25.85 23.41
C LYS A 67 -9.10 26.11 23.21
N GLU A 68 -8.25 25.18 23.66
CA GLU A 68 -6.80 25.26 23.49
C GLU A 68 -6.37 25.14 22.03
N LEU A 69 -7.02 24.27 21.26
CA LEU A 69 -6.77 24.13 19.82
C LEU A 69 -7.19 25.40 19.08
N LEU A 70 -8.36 25.95 19.42
CA LEU A 70 -8.83 27.21 18.85
C LEU A 70 -7.86 28.36 19.14
N GLN A 71 -7.41 28.53 20.39
CA GLN A 71 -6.43 29.56 20.77
C GLN A 71 -5.07 29.37 20.10
N ARG A 72 -4.61 28.12 19.96
CA ARG A 72 -3.36 27.80 19.25
C ARG A 72 -3.45 28.09 17.75
N LEU A 73 -4.60 27.85 17.11
CA LEU A 73 -4.82 28.21 15.71
C LEU A 73 -4.91 29.73 15.54
N LEU A 74 -5.64 30.41 16.41
CA LEU A 74 -5.77 31.87 16.39
C LEU A 74 -4.42 32.56 16.59
N SER A 75 -3.58 32.09 17.51
CA SER A 75 -2.22 32.65 17.69
C SER A 75 -1.26 32.40 16.52
N ARG A 76 -1.56 31.43 15.64
CA ARG A 76 -0.79 31.17 14.42
C ARG A 76 -1.27 32.02 13.24
N LEU A 77 -2.55 32.35 13.22
CA LEU A 77 -3.18 33.14 12.18
C LEU A 77 -3.12 34.64 12.47
N CYS A 78 -3.13 35.03 13.75
CA CYS A 78 -3.07 36.39 14.22
C CYS A 78 -1.73 36.64 14.92
N ARG A 79 -0.69 36.94 14.11
CA ARG A 79 0.39 37.82 14.55
C ARG A 79 0.01 39.22 14.08
N ASP A 80 -0.40 40.05 15.04
CA ASP A 80 -0.68 41.49 14.99
C ASP A 80 -1.43 42.03 13.77
N GLY A 81 -2.73 42.32 13.98
CA GLY A 81 -3.52 43.17 13.08
C GLY A 81 -4.99 42.77 13.03
N ASP A 82 -5.77 43.41 13.91
CA ASP A 82 -7.21 43.68 13.77
C ASP A 82 -8.20 42.50 13.80
N ALA A 83 -8.65 42.24 15.02
CA ALA A 83 -9.95 41.63 15.28
C ALA A 83 -11.09 42.59 14.90
N GLN A 84 -11.93 42.23 13.94
CA GLN A 84 -13.38 42.44 14.01
C GLN A 84 -14.11 41.85 12.80
N GLY A 85 -15.17 41.10 13.11
CA GLY A 85 -16.27 40.81 12.21
C GLY A 85 -16.01 39.67 11.23
N LEU A 86 -16.67 38.55 11.45
CA LEU A 86 -17.24 37.66 10.42
C LEU A 86 -17.98 36.52 11.15
N SER A 87 -18.93 36.90 11.99
CA SER A 87 -20.12 36.08 12.21
C SER A 87 -21.18 36.60 11.23
N GLU A 88 -21.97 35.69 10.67
CA GLU A 88 -23.06 35.92 9.70
C GLU A 88 -22.60 35.89 8.23
N ASP A 89 -22.62 34.69 7.63
CA ASP A 89 -23.73 34.44 6.70
C ASP A 89 -23.90 32.94 6.41
N ARG A 90 -25.07 32.43 6.79
CA ARG A 90 -25.48 31.03 6.67
C ARG A 90 -26.73 31.03 5.80
N ARG A 91 -26.62 30.67 4.52
CA ARG A 91 -27.79 30.23 3.73
C ARG A 91 -27.42 29.13 2.75
N MET A 92 -27.93 27.94 3.07
CA MET A 92 -27.94 26.75 2.24
C MET A 92 -28.82 26.95 1.01
N GLN A 93 -28.40 26.40 -0.12
CA GLN A 93 -29.31 26.00 -1.20
C GLN A 93 -28.95 24.57 -1.61
N HIS A 94 -29.84 23.63 -1.26
CA HIS A 94 -29.84 22.27 -1.75
C HIS A 94 -30.39 22.25 -3.17
N ALA A 95 -29.73 21.50 -4.05
CA ALA A 95 -30.32 20.96 -5.26
C ALA A 95 -29.91 19.48 -5.34
N GLU A 96 -30.89 18.58 -5.25
CA GLU A 96 -30.73 17.17 -5.65
C GLU A 96 -30.48 17.10 -7.16
N PRO A 97 -29.75 16.07 -7.62
CA PRO A 97 -30.39 15.22 -8.62
C PRO A 97 -30.10 13.71 -8.45
N THR A 98 -31.19 12.96 -8.42
CA THR A 98 -31.53 11.82 -9.29
C THR A 98 -30.45 10.78 -9.60
N ASP A 99 -30.75 9.56 -9.14
CA ASP A 99 -30.26 8.27 -9.64
C ASP A 99 -30.08 8.25 -11.14
N HIS A 100 -28.88 7.89 -11.60
CA HIS A 100 -28.66 6.91 -12.67
C HIS A 100 -27.27 6.29 -12.56
N ALA A 101 -27.25 4.95 -12.65
CA ALA A 101 -26.10 4.08 -12.60
C ALA A 101 -24.95 4.50 -13.53
N ALA A 102 -23.71 4.37 -13.05
CA ALA A 102 -22.54 4.35 -13.91
C ALA A 102 -21.46 3.41 -13.36
N HIS A 103 -21.14 2.39 -14.16
CA HIS A 103 -19.94 1.57 -14.03
C HIS A 103 -18.69 2.46 -13.97
N PHE A 104 -17.92 2.39 -12.88
CA PHE A 104 -16.65 3.10 -12.76
C PHE A 104 -15.59 2.48 -13.68
N ALA A 105 -15.23 3.20 -14.73
CA ALA A 105 -14.12 2.87 -15.61
C ALA A 105 -12.78 3.06 -14.88
N ARG A 106 -12.08 1.96 -14.60
CA ARG A 106 -10.65 1.92 -14.22
C ARG A 106 -9.81 2.50 -15.36
N GLY A 107 -9.11 3.61 -15.10
CA GLY A 107 -8.13 4.17 -16.02
C GLY A 107 -6.74 4.18 -15.38
N PHE A 108 -5.83 3.37 -15.91
CA PHE A 108 -4.40 3.47 -15.62
C PHE A 108 -3.82 4.51 -16.61
N GLY A 109 -2.99 5.43 -16.11
CA GLY A 109 -2.46 6.54 -16.91
C GLY A 109 -1.75 6.05 -18.18
N ASN A 110 -1.91 6.78 -19.29
CA ASN A 110 -1.35 6.49 -20.63
C ASN A 110 -1.99 5.31 -21.42
N GLY A 111 -3.25 4.95 -21.14
CA GLY A 111 -4.01 4.06 -22.03
C GLY A 111 -3.88 2.56 -21.76
N PHE A 112 -3.18 2.17 -20.69
CA PHE A 112 -3.22 0.80 -20.17
C PHE A 112 -4.41 0.64 -19.20
N LYS A 113 -4.87 -0.59 -18.99
CA LYS A 113 -5.96 -0.89 -18.05
C LYS A 113 -5.43 -1.53 -16.76
N THR A 114 -4.27 -2.19 -16.82
CA THR A 114 -3.66 -2.88 -15.67
C THR A 114 -2.12 -2.85 -15.70
N VAL A 115 -1.51 -3.15 -14.55
CA VAL A 115 -0.05 -3.37 -14.42
C VAL A 115 0.43 -4.53 -15.28
N LEU A 116 -0.43 -5.54 -15.49
CA LEU A 116 -0.11 -6.69 -16.36
C LEU A 116 0.01 -6.27 -17.82
N ASP A 117 -0.73 -5.26 -18.27
CA ASP A 117 -0.59 -4.70 -19.61
C ASP A 117 0.78 -4.02 -19.77
N ALA A 118 1.21 -3.27 -18.74
CA ALA A 118 2.53 -2.64 -18.70
C ALA A 118 3.65 -3.70 -18.76
N VAL A 119 3.54 -4.77 -17.96
CA VAL A 119 4.47 -5.90 -18.00
C VAL A 119 4.51 -6.54 -19.39
N SER A 120 3.34 -6.76 -20.01
CA SER A 120 3.24 -7.36 -21.35
C SER A 120 4.00 -6.54 -22.39
N LEU A 121 3.87 -5.21 -22.38
CA LEU A 121 4.64 -4.34 -23.26
C LEU A 121 6.14 -4.31 -22.94
N LEU A 122 6.51 -4.23 -21.67
CA LEU A 122 7.92 -4.18 -21.26
C LEU A 122 8.65 -5.50 -21.57
N THR A 123 7.91 -6.59 -21.78
CA THR A 123 8.48 -7.88 -22.21
C THR A 123 9.16 -7.80 -23.57
N THR A 124 8.75 -6.87 -24.45
CA THR A 124 9.37 -6.68 -25.78
C THR A 124 10.19 -5.40 -25.89
N ALA A 125 10.28 -4.63 -24.81
CA ALA A 125 11.02 -3.37 -24.80
C ALA A 125 12.54 -3.61 -24.89
N SER A 126 13.20 -2.87 -25.78
CA SER A 126 14.66 -2.92 -25.97
C SER A 126 15.46 -2.35 -24.80
N GLN A 127 14.82 -1.58 -23.93
CA GLN A 127 15.44 -0.97 -22.75
C GLN A 127 15.59 -1.96 -21.58
N VAL A 128 14.87 -3.09 -21.62
CA VAL A 128 14.97 -4.14 -20.60
C VAL A 128 16.08 -5.11 -20.98
N ASP A 129 17.02 -5.33 -20.08
CA ASP A 129 18.04 -6.36 -20.26
C ASP A 129 17.42 -7.76 -20.06
N HIS A 130 17.14 -8.43 -21.18
CA HIS A 130 16.54 -9.77 -21.19
C HIS A 130 17.51 -10.91 -20.83
N ASN A 131 18.81 -10.61 -20.75
CA ASN A 131 19.84 -11.57 -20.39
C ASN A 131 20.16 -11.56 -18.89
N ARG A 132 19.83 -10.47 -18.18
CA ARG A 132 19.94 -10.38 -16.71
C ARG A 132 18.67 -10.84 -16.00
N PHE A 133 18.83 -11.80 -15.09
CA PHE A 133 17.74 -12.38 -14.29
C PHE A 133 17.77 -11.95 -12.82
N ASP A 134 18.80 -11.20 -12.42
CA ASP A 134 18.89 -10.66 -11.07
C ASP A 134 17.83 -9.58 -10.86
N VAL A 135 17.23 -9.59 -9.67
CA VAL A 135 16.32 -8.54 -9.22
C VAL A 135 17.17 -7.42 -8.63
N THR A 136 17.00 -6.21 -9.16
CA THR A 136 17.70 -5.00 -8.70
C THR A 136 16.82 -4.09 -7.87
N LEU A 137 15.50 -4.34 -7.86
CA LEU A 137 14.53 -3.58 -7.09
C LEU A 137 14.73 -3.72 -5.59
N LYS A 138 14.80 -2.57 -4.91
CA LYS A 138 14.82 -2.51 -3.44
C LYS A 138 13.45 -2.82 -2.86
N ALA A 139 13.43 -3.39 -1.64
CA ALA A 139 12.21 -3.70 -0.91
C ALA A 139 11.25 -2.49 -0.79
N GLU A 140 11.77 -1.29 -0.57
CA GLU A 140 11.00 -0.04 -0.51
C GLU A 140 10.31 0.27 -1.84
N GLN A 141 10.98 0.04 -2.97
CA GLN A 141 10.42 0.27 -4.29
C GLN A 141 9.31 -0.74 -4.58
N VAL A 142 9.51 -2.01 -4.18
CA VAL A 142 8.50 -3.07 -4.29
C VAL A 142 7.27 -2.74 -3.43
N ASN A 143 7.47 -2.29 -2.19
CA ASN A 143 6.39 -1.89 -1.29
C ASN A 143 5.61 -0.66 -1.80
N ASN A 144 6.31 0.35 -2.32
CA ASN A 144 5.68 1.52 -2.94
C ASN A 144 4.85 1.12 -4.17
N LEU A 145 5.40 0.26 -5.02
CA LEU A 145 4.68 -0.26 -6.17
C LEU A 145 3.44 -1.05 -5.72
N GLN A 146 3.56 -1.95 -4.74
CA GLN A 146 2.43 -2.67 -4.17
C GLN A 146 1.31 -1.72 -3.72
N GLY A 147 1.65 -0.67 -2.97
CA GLY A 147 0.69 0.35 -2.54
C GLY A 147 0.03 1.08 -3.71
N ALA A 148 0.78 1.38 -4.77
CA ALA A 148 0.25 2.02 -5.97
C ALA A 148 -0.68 1.09 -6.77
N ILE A 149 -0.37 -0.21 -6.83
CA ILE A 149 -1.23 -1.23 -7.47
C ILE A 149 -2.55 -1.33 -6.71
N ILE A 150 -2.47 -1.48 -5.38
CA ILE A 150 -3.64 -1.57 -4.51
C ILE A 150 -4.52 -0.32 -4.62
N LYS A 151 -3.93 0.88 -4.65
CA LYS A 151 -4.68 2.14 -4.79
C LYS A 151 -5.19 2.42 -6.21
N GLY A 152 -4.85 1.58 -7.18
CA GLY A 152 -5.13 1.83 -8.60
C GLY A 152 -4.40 3.06 -9.17
N SER A 153 -3.35 3.53 -8.49
CA SER A 153 -2.56 4.71 -8.86
C SER A 153 -1.25 4.39 -9.55
N ALA A 154 -0.96 3.10 -9.81
CA ALA A 154 0.24 2.67 -10.51
C ALA A 154 0.31 3.29 -11.92
N ASN A 155 1.50 3.75 -12.32
CA ASN A 155 1.74 4.42 -13.59
C ASN A 155 2.71 3.61 -14.46
N PHE A 156 2.42 3.48 -15.76
CA PHE A 156 3.30 2.85 -16.74
C PHE A 156 4.74 3.35 -16.64
N LYS A 157 4.92 4.68 -16.63
CA LYS A 157 6.25 5.30 -16.67
C LYS A 157 7.06 5.00 -15.41
N GLU A 158 6.40 4.90 -14.26
CA GLU A 158 7.05 4.51 -13.01
C GLU A 158 7.50 3.06 -13.08
N ILE A 159 6.65 2.16 -13.57
CA ILE A 159 7.00 0.74 -13.76
C ILE A 159 8.13 0.58 -14.79
N GLU A 160 8.09 1.33 -15.89
CA GLU A 160 9.15 1.35 -16.91
C GLU A 160 10.49 1.79 -16.31
N MET A 161 10.51 2.82 -15.45
CA MET A 161 11.74 3.26 -14.76
C MET A 161 12.25 2.26 -13.72
N LEU A 162 11.35 1.46 -13.13
CA LEU A 162 11.68 0.43 -12.14
C LEU A 162 12.25 -0.83 -12.81
N VAL A 163 11.72 -1.24 -13.95
CA VAL A 163 12.11 -2.48 -14.63
C VAL A 163 13.34 -2.25 -15.51
N LYS A 164 14.50 -2.72 -15.04
CA LYS A 164 15.75 -2.67 -15.80
C LYS A 164 16.20 -4.03 -16.32
N THR A 165 15.87 -5.10 -15.59
CA THR A 165 16.24 -6.48 -15.92
C THR A 165 15.01 -7.33 -16.14
N ARG A 166 15.20 -8.51 -16.75
CA ARG A 166 14.15 -9.54 -16.82
C ARG A 166 13.72 -10.00 -15.43
N GLY A 167 14.63 -10.03 -14.45
CA GLY A 167 14.32 -10.35 -13.05
C GLY A 167 13.29 -9.39 -12.46
N ASP A 168 13.50 -8.08 -12.62
CA ASP A 168 12.58 -7.05 -12.14
C ASP A 168 11.20 -7.17 -12.82
N LEU A 169 11.18 -7.45 -14.12
CA LEU A 169 9.94 -7.66 -14.87
C LEU A 169 9.12 -8.84 -14.32
N GLN A 170 9.79 -9.97 -14.02
CA GLN A 170 9.12 -11.13 -13.43
C GLN A 170 8.62 -10.84 -12.01
N LEU A 171 9.37 -10.05 -11.23
CA LEU A 171 8.94 -9.62 -9.91
C LEU A 171 7.67 -8.76 -9.98
N VAL A 172 7.66 -7.74 -10.84
CA VAL A 172 6.49 -6.86 -11.05
C VAL A 172 5.28 -7.68 -11.52
N ARG A 173 5.48 -8.64 -12.43
CA ARG A 173 4.43 -9.56 -12.87
C ARG A 173 3.86 -10.37 -11.71
N THR A 174 4.74 -10.97 -10.90
CA THR A 174 4.35 -11.80 -9.76
C THR A 174 3.58 -10.98 -8.73
N LEU A 175 4.08 -9.78 -8.42
CA LEU A 175 3.41 -8.83 -7.53
C LEU A 175 2.01 -8.49 -8.05
N ALA A 176 1.90 -8.07 -9.31
CA ALA A 176 0.61 -7.72 -9.91
C ALA A 176 -0.38 -8.88 -9.86
N LEU A 177 0.04 -10.10 -10.22
CA LEU A 177 -0.80 -11.30 -10.19
C LEU A 177 -1.25 -11.69 -8.78
N SER A 178 -0.46 -11.38 -7.75
CA SER A 178 -0.83 -11.61 -6.34
C SER A 178 -1.83 -10.57 -5.80
N LEU A 179 -2.05 -9.47 -6.54
CA LEU A 179 -2.89 -8.35 -6.12
C LEU A 179 -4.16 -8.18 -6.97
N THR A 180 -4.37 -9.00 -8.01
CA THR A 180 -5.53 -8.89 -8.92
C THR A 180 -6.88 -9.30 -8.30
N HIS A 181 -6.96 -9.52 -6.99
CA HIS A 181 -8.18 -9.99 -6.33
C HIS A 181 -9.17 -8.83 -6.09
N ASP A 182 -10.46 -9.09 -6.34
CA ASP A 182 -11.55 -8.14 -6.08
C ASP A 182 -11.64 -7.86 -4.58
N THR A 183 -11.01 -6.77 -4.18
CA THR A 183 -11.10 -6.24 -2.82
C THR A 183 -11.86 -4.93 -2.89
N ASP A 184 -13.17 -5.00 -2.62
CA ASP A 184 -14.04 -3.82 -2.46
C ASP A 184 -13.52 -2.83 -1.39
N SER A 185 -12.53 -3.25 -0.59
CA SER A 185 -11.76 -2.42 0.32
C SER A 185 -10.27 -2.75 0.20
N HIS A 186 -9.52 -1.76 -0.26
CA HIS A 186 -8.05 -1.78 -0.33
C HIS A 186 -7.37 -1.53 1.03
N GLN A 187 -8.15 -1.42 2.11
CA GLN A 187 -7.61 -1.27 3.46
C GLN A 187 -7.17 -2.62 4.03
N PRO A 188 -6.05 -2.68 4.75
CA PRO A 188 -5.66 -3.88 5.50
C PRO A 188 -6.81 -4.33 6.40
N SER A 189 -7.32 -5.53 6.17
CA SER A 189 -8.46 -6.07 6.91
C SER A 189 -8.42 -7.58 6.89
N ILE A 190 -9.03 -8.21 7.90
CA ILE A 190 -9.11 -9.67 7.96
C ILE A 190 -9.88 -10.27 6.76
N LYS A 191 -10.89 -9.57 6.23
CA LYS A 191 -11.57 -10.00 5.00
C LYS A 191 -10.60 -10.08 3.82
N ALA A 192 -9.75 -9.08 3.65
CA ALA A 192 -8.73 -9.08 2.60
C ALA A 192 -7.66 -10.16 2.83
N THR A 193 -7.26 -10.38 4.09
CA THR A 193 -6.32 -11.45 4.48
C THR A 193 -6.84 -12.83 4.12
N LEU A 194 -8.09 -13.15 4.45
CA LEU A 194 -8.70 -14.45 4.13
C LEU A 194 -8.87 -14.64 2.61
N ALA A 195 -9.30 -13.59 1.90
CA ALA A 195 -9.37 -13.62 0.44
C ALA A 195 -8.01 -13.82 -0.23
N ASN A 196 -6.95 -13.22 0.33
CA ASN A 196 -5.57 -13.41 -0.11
C ASN A 196 -5.09 -14.85 0.11
N LEU A 197 -5.41 -15.47 1.23
CA LEU A 197 -5.09 -16.88 1.51
C LEU A 197 -5.90 -17.85 0.66
N ALA A 198 -7.15 -17.52 0.32
CA ALA A 198 -7.98 -18.34 -0.56
C ALA A 198 -7.53 -18.27 -2.04
N SER A 199 -6.57 -17.39 -2.35
CA SER A 199 -6.06 -17.13 -3.69
C SER A 199 -5.00 -18.14 -4.11
N GLN A 200 -4.80 -18.30 -5.42
CA GLN A 200 -3.74 -19.15 -5.98
C GLN A 200 -2.32 -18.57 -5.75
N ARG A 201 -2.22 -17.28 -5.43
CA ARG A 201 -0.96 -16.55 -5.29
C ARG A 201 -1.04 -15.61 -4.09
N PRO A 202 -1.05 -16.16 -2.86
CA PRO A 202 -1.11 -15.35 -1.67
C PRO A 202 0.10 -14.41 -1.60
N ASN A 203 -0.14 -13.17 -1.17
CA ASN A 203 0.86 -12.15 -0.97
C ASN A 203 1.18 -12.02 0.53
N THR A 204 2.46 -12.12 0.89
CA THR A 204 2.95 -12.05 2.28
C THR A 204 2.61 -10.72 2.94
N SER A 205 2.80 -9.60 2.24
CA SER A 205 2.51 -8.27 2.77
C SER A 205 1.02 -8.06 3.04
N VAL A 206 0.14 -8.56 2.16
CA VAL A 206 -1.32 -8.48 2.34
C VAL A 206 -1.75 -9.32 3.53
N PHE A 207 -1.21 -10.54 3.65
CA PHE A 207 -1.51 -11.41 4.79
C PHE A 207 -1.09 -10.77 6.12
N LEU A 208 0.19 -10.41 6.25
CA LEU A 208 0.75 -9.85 7.49
C LEU A 208 0.16 -8.49 7.83
N GLY A 209 0.03 -7.60 6.85
CA GLY A 209 -0.54 -6.27 7.06
C GLY A 209 -1.99 -6.35 7.55
N GLY A 210 -2.81 -7.22 6.96
CA GLY A 210 -4.19 -7.40 7.40
C GLY A 210 -4.31 -8.12 8.76
N LEU A 211 -3.39 -9.04 9.08
CA LEU A 211 -3.35 -9.68 10.40
C LEU A 211 -2.97 -8.70 11.51
N VAL A 212 -1.94 -7.88 11.30
CA VAL A 212 -1.53 -6.83 12.25
C VAL A 212 -2.62 -5.77 12.41
N ALA A 213 -3.27 -5.36 11.32
CA ALA A 213 -4.39 -4.43 11.38
C ALA A 213 -5.59 -5.01 12.15
N PHE A 214 -5.92 -6.28 11.94
CA PHE A 214 -6.95 -6.98 12.71
C PHE A 214 -6.62 -7.01 14.21
N ILE A 215 -5.39 -7.36 14.58
CA ILE A 215 -4.95 -7.38 15.98
C ILE A 215 -5.08 -5.99 16.59
N HIS A 216 -4.63 -4.94 15.88
CA HIS A 216 -4.76 -3.57 16.35
C HIS A 216 -6.23 -3.14 16.56
N GLU A 217 -7.13 -3.54 15.67
CA GLU A 217 -8.57 -3.30 15.80
C GLU A 217 -9.14 -4.02 17.03
N GLN A 218 -8.79 -5.29 17.24
CA GLN A 218 -9.23 -6.06 18.41
C GLN A 218 -8.63 -5.54 19.71
N GLU A 219 -7.38 -5.07 19.71
CA GLU A 219 -6.76 -4.39 20.86
C GLU A 219 -7.60 -3.17 21.26
N SER A 220 -7.97 -2.34 20.29
CA SER A 220 -8.79 -1.15 20.52
C SER A 220 -10.17 -1.51 21.12
N ARG A 221 -10.84 -2.52 20.55
CA ARG A 221 -12.12 -3.04 21.07
C ARG A 221 -11.99 -3.64 22.47
N TRP A 222 -10.87 -4.32 22.75
CA TRP A 222 -10.56 -4.84 24.09
C TRP A 222 -10.40 -3.71 25.10
N PHE A 223 -9.64 -2.66 24.75
CA PHE A 223 -9.47 -1.50 25.63
C PHE A 223 -10.81 -0.81 25.93
N GLU A 224 -11.66 -0.60 24.93
CA GLU A 224 -13.01 -0.06 25.14
C GLU A 224 -13.84 -0.94 26.09
N LYS A 225 -13.83 -2.27 25.87
CA LYS A 225 -14.55 -3.23 26.72
C LYS A 225 -14.00 -3.30 28.14
N ALA A 226 -12.68 -3.21 28.29
CA ALA A 226 -11.97 -3.37 29.56
C ALA A 226 -11.83 -2.07 30.36
N SER A 227 -12.19 -0.91 29.79
CA SER A 227 -12.01 0.45 30.36
C SER A 227 -12.50 0.64 31.80
N ASN A 228 -13.34 -0.26 32.33
CA ASN A 228 -13.89 -0.21 33.70
C ASN A 228 -13.58 -1.47 34.55
N SER A 229 -12.60 -2.30 34.18
CA SER A 229 -12.35 -3.60 34.81
C SER A 229 -10.88 -3.86 35.12
N LYS A 230 -10.60 -4.69 36.14
CA LYS A 230 -9.25 -5.25 36.40
C LYS A 230 -8.71 -6.10 35.23
N LEU A 231 -9.57 -6.43 34.25
CA LEU A 231 -9.23 -7.19 33.03
C LEU A 231 -8.27 -6.44 32.09
N VAL A 232 -8.05 -5.12 32.23
CA VAL A 232 -7.17 -4.35 31.32
C VAL A 232 -5.76 -4.95 31.18
N MET A 233 -5.26 -5.62 32.23
CA MET A 233 -3.89 -6.16 32.28
C MET A 233 -3.81 -7.67 32.04
N ASP A 234 -4.92 -8.35 31.72
CA ASP A 234 -4.92 -9.79 31.48
C ASP A 234 -4.58 -10.09 30.01
N ALA A 235 -3.30 -10.39 29.77
CA ALA A 235 -2.78 -10.70 28.43
C ALA A 235 -3.34 -12.00 27.86
N GLU A 236 -3.69 -12.97 28.70
CA GLU A 236 -4.30 -14.23 28.28
C GLU A 236 -5.74 -13.99 27.84
N ALA A 237 -6.53 -13.26 28.64
CA ALA A 237 -7.89 -12.89 28.29
C ALA A 237 -7.96 -12.02 27.03
N GLN A 238 -7.01 -11.09 26.85
CA GLN A 238 -6.88 -10.31 25.62
C GLN A 238 -6.60 -11.21 24.42
N SER A 239 -5.72 -12.20 24.57
CA SER A 239 -5.39 -13.15 23.49
C SER A 239 -6.60 -14.03 23.12
N CYS A 240 -7.34 -14.52 24.11
CA CYS A 240 -8.60 -15.24 23.89
C CYS A 240 -9.62 -14.37 23.14
N PHE A 241 -9.78 -13.10 23.54
CA PHE A 241 -10.70 -12.18 22.88
C PHE A 241 -10.35 -11.95 21.40
N ILE A 242 -9.06 -11.78 21.08
CA ILE A 242 -8.59 -11.63 19.69
C ILE A 242 -8.91 -12.90 18.87
N VAL A 243 -8.65 -14.08 19.44
CA VAL A 243 -8.91 -15.38 18.79
C VAL A 243 -10.41 -15.59 18.57
N GLU A 244 -11.27 -15.24 19.54
CA GLU A 244 -12.73 -15.28 19.40
C GLU A 244 -13.23 -14.38 18.27
N GLY A 245 -12.74 -13.13 18.19
CA GLY A 245 -13.08 -12.22 17.10
C GLY A 245 -12.67 -12.78 15.73
N PHE A 246 -11.58 -13.53 15.68
CA PHE A 246 -11.12 -14.17 14.45
C PHE A 246 -11.97 -15.38 14.07
N GLN A 247 -12.38 -16.19 15.06
CA GLN A 247 -13.28 -17.33 14.87
C GLN A 247 -14.59 -16.90 14.18
N GLU A 248 -15.13 -15.71 14.50
CA GLU A 248 -16.32 -15.19 13.83
C GLU A 248 -16.13 -15.02 12.30
N HIS A 249 -14.92 -14.66 11.85
CA HIS A 249 -14.61 -14.58 10.43
C HIS A 249 -14.46 -15.96 9.80
N ILE A 250 -13.82 -16.91 10.51
CA ILE A 250 -13.68 -18.29 10.05
C ILE A 250 -15.03 -19.00 9.91
N ASN A 251 -15.95 -18.76 10.85
CA ASN A 251 -17.30 -19.31 10.81
C ASN A 251 -18.06 -18.90 9.54
N LYS A 252 -17.78 -17.70 8.99
CA LYS A 252 -18.42 -17.17 7.77
C LYS A 252 -17.85 -17.75 6.47
N LEU A 253 -16.70 -18.43 6.51
CA LEU A 253 -16.08 -19.02 5.31
C LEU A 253 -16.88 -20.23 4.80
N GLY A 254 -16.90 -20.41 3.48
CA GLY A 254 -17.34 -21.66 2.87
C GLY A 254 -16.34 -22.80 3.12
N ALA A 255 -16.76 -24.05 2.97
CA ALA A 255 -15.88 -25.21 3.17
C ALA A 255 -14.69 -25.18 2.19
N ASP A 256 -14.95 -25.00 0.89
CA ASP A 256 -13.90 -24.94 -0.14
C ASP A 256 -12.89 -23.81 0.09
N GLU A 257 -13.37 -22.67 0.58
CA GLU A 257 -12.53 -21.53 0.92
C GLU A 257 -11.66 -21.85 2.13
N ALA A 258 -12.23 -22.43 3.19
CA ALA A 258 -11.50 -22.87 4.37
C ALA A 258 -10.44 -23.94 4.04
N TYR A 259 -10.74 -24.89 3.15
CA TYR A 259 -9.76 -25.88 2.66
C TYR A 259 -8.56 -25.22 1.97
N LYS A 260 -8.81 -24.28 1.05
CA LYS A 260 -7.74 -23.56 0.34
C LYS A 260 -6.86 -22.75 1.29
N ILE A 261 -7.49 -22.05 2.23
CA ILE A 261 -6.78 -21.26 3.24
C ILE A 261 -5.91 -22.18 4.10
N LEU A 262 -6.45 -23.32 4.55
CA LEU A 262 -5.70 -24.30 5.33
C LEU A 262 -4.50 -24.85 4.54
N GLU A 263 -4.68 -25.20 3.27
CA GLU A 263 -3.61 -25.69 2.40
C GLU A 263 -2.47 -24.65 2.26
N GLN A 264 -2.79 -23.36 2.10
CA GLN A 264 -1.76 -22.32 2.03
C GLN A 264 -0.97 -22.18 3.32
N LEU A 265 -1.65 -22.25 4.47
CA LEU A 265 -1.03 -22.07 5.80
C LEU A 265 -0.21 -23.28 6.24
N GLU A 266 -0.60 -24.49 5.86
CA GLU A 266 0.17 -25.70 6.15
C GLU A 266 1.27 -25.95 5.11
N GLY A 267 1.15 -25.32 3.95
CA GLY A 267 2.10 -25.44 2.85
C GLY A 267 3.30 -24.51 2.96
N HIS A 268 4.01 -24.40 1.84
CA HIS A 268 5.22 -23.57 1.72
C HIS A 268 4.96 -22.09 2.07
N PHE A 269 3.80 -21.54 1.71
CA PHE A 269 3.48 -20.16 2.02
C PHE A 269 3.46 -19.89 3.52
N GLY A 270 2.75 -20.72 4.31
CA GLY A 270 2.69 -20.58 5.76
C GLY A 270 4.06 -20.71 6.45
N GLN A 271 4.89 -21.66 6.00
CA GLN A 271 6.27 -21.77 6.49
C GLN A 271 7.08 -20.48 6.25
N ARG A 272 7.00 -19.91 5.04
CA ARG A 272 7.72 -18.67 4.71
C ARG A 272 7.20 -17.46 5.49
N VAL A 273 5.89 -17.36 5.66
CA VAL A 273 5.27 -16.33 6.51
C VAL A 273 5.80 -16.43 7.93
N HIS A 274 5.89 -17.63 8.48
CA HIS A 274 6.41 -17.85 9.83
C HIS A 274 7.88 -17.41 9.96
N GLU A 275 8.71 -17.72 8.97
CA GLU A 275 10.11 -17.24 8.91
C GLU A 275 10.20 -15.70 8.84
N VAL A 276 9.31 -15.06 8.05
CA VAL A 276 9.22 -13.59 7.95
C VAL A 276 8.78 -12.97 9.27
N VAL A 277 7.78 -13.54 9.96
CA VAL A 277 7.31 -13.06 11.28
C VAL A 277 8.42 -13.22 12.32
N GLY A 278 9.13 -14.35 12.33
CA GLY A 278 10.28 -14.56 13.21
C GLY A 278 11.39 -13.54 12.98
N ALA A 279 11.74 -13.27 11.72
CA ALA A 279 12.70 -12.22 11.38
C ALA A 279 12.20 -10.82 11.79
N ALA A 280 10.92 -10.54 11.60
CA ALA A 280 10.29 -9.29 12.04
C ALA A 280 10.43 -9.07 13.55
N ILE A 281 10.09 -10.08 14.36
CA ILE A 281 10.23 -10.04 15.83
C ILE A 281 11.68 -9.71 16.23
N MET A 282 12.67 -10.36 15.60
CA MET A 282 14.09 -10.10 15.89
C MET A 282 14.53 -8.69 15.51
N LEU A 283 14.16 -8.22 14.33
CA LEU A 283 14.57 -6.90 13.82
C LEU A 283 13.88 -5.74 14.55
N VAL A 284 12.66 -5.95 15.06
CA VAL A 284 11.90 -4.95 15.81
C VAL A 284 12.42 -4.80 17.24
N GLY A 285 12.92 -5.88 17.85
CA GLY A 285 13.44 -5.87 19.22
C GLY A 285 14.58 -4.87 19.48
N GLU A 286 15.22 -4.36 18.42
CA GLU A 286 16.28 -3.34 18.50
C GLU A 286 15.78 -1.90 18.19
N ALA A 287 14.55 -1.72 17.71
CA ALA A 287 14.10 -0.46 17.10
C ALA A 287 12.70 0.05 17.56
N ASP A 288 11.95 -0.72 18.36
CA ASP A 288 10.59 -0.36 18.81
C ASP A 288 10.58 0.16 20.25
N ASP A 289 10.70 1.48 20.39
CA ASP A 289 10.81 2.18 21.68
C ASP A 289 9.68 1.84 22.66
N ASP A 290 8.46 1.56 22.16
CA ASP A 290 7.28 1.26 22.97
C ASP A 290 6.91 -0.23 23.01
N ASN A 291 7.70 -1.11 22.38
CA ASN A 291 7.43 -2.54 22.21
C ASN A 291 6.04 -2.88 21.62
N GLN A 292 5.30 -1.92 21.07
CA GLN A 292 3.94 -2.15 20.59
C GLN A 292 3.92 -3.03 19.34
N LEU A 293 4.82 -2.78 18.41
CA LEU A 293 4.95 -3.60 17.20
C LEU A 293 5.48 -4.98 17.56
N LEU A 294 6.44 -5.08 18.48
CA LEU A 294 6.95 -6.35 18.97
C LEU A 294 5.83 -7.20 19.58
N CYS A 295 5.01 -6.63 20.47
CA CYS A 295 3.87 -7.31 21.08
C CYS A 295 2.83 -7.74 20.03
N ARG A 296 2.53 -6.89 19.04
CA ARG A 296 1.60 -7.21 17.95
C ARG A 296 2.13 -8.34 17.06
N LEU A 297 3.42 -8.37 16.76
CA LEU A 297 4.05 -9.43 15.97
C LEU A 297 4.07 -10.76 16.70
N ALA A 298 4.40 -10.76 18.00
CA ALA A 298 4.31 -11.96 18.83
C ALA A 298 2.87 -12.50 18.90
N ARG A 299 1.86 -11.61 18.98
CA ARG A 299 0.45 -12.00 18.88
C ARG A 299 0.08 -12.51 17.49
N ALA A 300 0.62 -11.91 16.43
CA ALA A 300 0.38 -12.35 15.06
C ALA A 300 0.87 -13.78 14.83
N GLU A 301 2.03 -14.15 15.40
CA GLU A 301 2.51 -15.54 15.41
C GLU A 301 1.48 -16.47 16.06
N VAL A 302 1.02 -16.14 17.27
CA VAL A 302 0.04 -16.94 18.02
C VAL A 302 -1.29 -17.07 17.28
N VAL A 303 -1.80 -15.97 16.69
CA VAL A 303 -3.06 -15.97 15.94
C VAL A 303 -2.93 -16.76 14.65
N ALA A 304 -1.79 -16.68 13.96
CA ALA A 304 -1.53 -17.46 12.75
C ALA A 304 -1.48 -18.97 13.04
N ASP A 305 -0.87 -19.39 14.16
CA ASP A 305 -0.89 -20.80 14.58
C ASP A 305 -2.31 -21.24 14.94
N LYS A 306 -3.06 -20.41 15.68
CA LYS A 306 -4.44 -20.73 16.03
C LYS A 306 -5.35 -20.81 14.81
N LEU A 307 -5.08 -20.04 13.76
CA LEU A 307 -5.85 -20.09 12.51
C LEU A 307 -5.89 -21.51 11.92
N ILE A 308 -4.78 -22.26 11.95
CA ILE A 308 -4.71 -23.64 11.47
C ILE A 308 -5.67 -24.52 12.27
N SER A 309 -5.60 -24.49 13.61
CA SER A 309 -6.50 -25.26 14.47
C SER A 309 -7.97 -24.88 14.28
N LEU A 310 -8.28 -23.58 14.14
CA LEU A 310 -9.66 -23.11 13.93
C LEU A 310 -10.23 -23.56 12.59
N LEU A 311 -9.41 -23.54 11.53
CA LEU A 311 -9.79 -24.04 10.20
C LEU A 311 -10.00 -25.55 10.21
N ARG A 312 -9.10 -26.31 10.84
CA ARG A 312 -9.26 -27.77 10.99
C ARG A 312 -10.51 -28.12 11.76
N ALA A 313 -10.80 -27.43 12.86
CA ALA A 313 -12.03 -27.62 13.63
C ALA A 313 -13.27 -27.34 12.77
N LYS A 314 -13.27 -26.26 11.97
CA LYS A 314 -14.35 -25.96 11.04
C LYS A 314 -14.54 -27.04 9.96
N LEU A 315 -13.44 -27.64 9.51
CA LEU A 315 -13.43 -28.70 8.49
C LEU A 315 -13.60 -30.11 9.09
N GLU A 316 -13.89 -30.23 10.38
CA GLU A 316 -14.01 -31.51 11.10
C GLU A 316 -12.77 -32.41 10.96
N MET A 317 -11.59 -31.80 10.85
CA MET A 317 -10.31 -32.48 10.75
C MET A 317 -9.65 -32.66 12.12
N PRO A 318 -8.83 -33.72 12.30
CA PRO A 318 -8.03 -33.86 13.50
C PRO A 318 -7.06 -32.69 13.63
N ASP A 319 -7.00 -32.13 14.82
CA ASP A 319 -6.02 -31.10 15.14
C ASP A 319 -4.62 -31.71 15.07
N ILE A 320 -3.72 -31.03 14.37
CA ILE A 320 -2.30 -31.35 14.41
C ILE A 320 -1.66 -30.26 15.24
N ASN A 321 -0.82 -30.66 16.19
CA ASN A 321 -0.09 -29.72 17.03
C ASN A 321 1.06 -29.12 16.20
N MET A 322 0.73 -28.37 15.15
CA MET A 322 1.67 -27.50 14.44
C MET A 322 1.88 -26.27 15.31
N GLN A 323 2.78 -26.42 16.28
CA GLN A 323 3.37 -25.25 16.94
C GLN A 323 4.58 -24.88 16.11
N PHE A 324 4.43 -23.85 15.27
CA PHE A 324 5.61 -23.22 14.71
C PHE A 324 6.24 -22.40 15.85
N LYS A 325 7.12 -23.01 16.64
CA LYS A 325 7.79 -22.33 17.75
C LYS A 325 8.94 -21.47 17.23
N VAL A 326 8.76 -20.15 17.07
CA VAL A 326 9.92 -19.23 17.10
C VAL A 326 10.39 -19.01 18.54
N THR A 327 9.45 -18.97 19.49
CA THR A 327 9.70 -18.43 20.84
C THR A 327 10.08 -19.47 21.91
N GLY A 328 10.07 -20.77 21.59
CA GLY A 328 10.22 -21.84 22.59
C GLY A 328 11.55 -22.58 22.61
N ASP A 329 12.39 -22.45 21.59
CA ASP A 329 13.68 -23.13 21.55
C ASP A 329 14.81 -22.12 21.36
N ARG A 330 15.50 -21.83 22.48
CA ARG A 330 16.73 -21.02 22.46
C ARG A 330 17.84 -21.67 21.63
N SER A 331 17.68 -22.87 21.07
CA SER A 331 18.56 -23.38 20.02
C SER A 331 18.46 -22.58 18.70
N ILE A 332 17.39 -21.80 18.51
CA ILE A 332 17.25 -20.81 17.42
C ILE A 332 17.97 -19.49 17.76
N THR A 333 18.66 -19.38 18.90
CA THR A 333 19.57 -18.23 19.15
C THR A 333 20.84 -18.26 18.28
N ASP A 334 21.01 -19.27 17.42
CA ASP A 334 22.05 -19.31 16.38
C ASP A 334 21.59 -18.73 15.02
N ARG A 335 20.33 -18.29 14.88
CA ARG A 335 19.82 -17.78 13.60
C ARG A 335 20.06 -16.28 13.44
N SER A 336 21.24 -15.96 12.94
CA SER A 336 21.34 -14.90 11.93
C SER A 336 20.46 -15.31 10.74
N THR A 337 19.16 -15.01 10.78
CA THR A 337 18.32 -15.09 9.58
C THR A 337 18.82 -14.01 8.65
N SER A 338 19.83 -14.35 7.85
CA SER A 338 20.41 -13.43 6.89
C SER A 338 19.30 -12.96 5.97
N LEU A 339 19.08 -11.65 5.89
CA LEU A 339 18.09 -11.04 4.98
C LEU A 339 18.23 -11.54 3.54
N ASN A 340 19.42 -12.04 3.18
CA ASN A 340 19.74 -12.68 1.90
C ASN A 340 18.93 -13.95 1.60
N GLN A 341 18.27 -14.55 2.59
CA GLN A 341 17.40 -15.73 2.42
C GLN A 341 15.96 -15.36 2.03
N PHE A 342 15.58 -14.09 2.17
CA PHE A 342 14.25 -13.60 1.81
C PHE A 342 14.22 -13.16 0.36
N ASN A 343 13.14 -13.51 -0.32
CA ASN A 343 12.88 -13.00 -1.65
C ASN A 343 12.45 -11.51 -1.58
N PRO A 344 12.51 -10.78 -2.70
CA PRO A 344 12.17 -9.34 -2.72
C PRO A 344 10.75 -9.00 -2.23
N LEU A 345 9.77 -9.90 -2.36
CA LEU A 345 8.40 -9.69 -1.86
C LEU A 345 8.32 -9.85 -0.35
N GLU A 346 9.07 -10.80 0.22
CA GLU A 346 9.17 -11.03 1.66
C GLU A 346 9.91 -9.87 2.34
N LEU A 347 10.99 -9.38 1.72
CA LEU A 347 11.67 -8.16 2.17
C LEU A 347 10.74 -6.94 2.11
N ALA A 348 9.93 -6.81 1.05
CA ALA A 348 8.93 -5.76 0.96
C ALA A 348 7.85 -5.88 2.04
N ALA A 349 7.46 -7.10 2.41
CA ALA A 349 6.54 -7.36 3.52
C ALA A 349 7.12 -6.86 4.85
N LEU A 350 8.39 -7.12 5.14
CA LEU A 350 9.05 -6.57 6.33
C LEU A 350 9.01 -5.04 6.34
N VAL A 351 9.35 -4.40 5.21
CA VAL A 351 9.27 -2.93 5.07
C VAL A 351 7.84 -2.43 5.26
N SER A 352 6.84 -3.16 4.77
CA SER A 352 5.42 -2.81 4.95
C SER A 352 4.97 -2.81 6.41
N LEU A 353 5.63 -3.60 7.28
CA LEU A 353 5.40 -3.63 8.73
C LEU A 353 6.15 -2.51 9.47
N GLY A 354 6.92 -1.68 8.76
CA GLY A 354 7.72 -0.60 9.33
C GLY A 354 9.15 -1.01 9.71
N ILE A 355 9.60 -2.20 9.30
CA ILE A 355 10.94 -2.70 9.63
C ILE A 355 11.97 -2.08 8.69
N LYS A 356 13.02 -1.52 9.27
CA LYS A 356 14.15 -0.97 8.52
C LYS A 356 15.14 -2.09 8.20
N LEU A 357 15.37 -2.33 6.92
CA LEU A 357 16.40 -3.24 6.43
C LEU A 357 17.71 -2.44 6.37
N GLN A 358 18.64 -2.69 7.30
CA GLN A 358 19.94 -2.00 7.36
C GLN A 358 20.91 -2.48 6.27
#